data_AF-A0A978T8G7-F1
#
_entry.id   AF-A0A978T8G7-F1
#
_cell.length_a   1.000
_cell.length_b   1.000
_cell.length_c   1.000
_cell.angle_alpha   90.00
_cell.angle_beta   90.00
_cell.angle_gamma   90.00
#
_symmetry.space_group_name_H-M   'P 1'
#
loop_
_entity.id
_entity.type
_entity.pdbx_description
1 polymer ?
#
loop_
_entity_poly.entity_id
_entity_poly.type
_entity_poly.pdbx_seq_one_letter_code
_entity_poly.pdbx_strand_id
1 'polypeptide(L)'
;MGQQFSSHNSPILMSIVPNLMGGEGHIIPYHISVTNALRVTGWEHIVLYSPEDNISPLPSNWYGVLKGNRLEQKHGLFKRIKLVFAFAYTLRSALYSLFQRHYNRQKIIFLERFIHLQLLGLFLALIFLPKQNVYLLIFCRINFHDFRTKWVYWLLNKLLKRIMSHRFALLCDSEILAESLANFFQEKVHLMPVTHPEFYNTKKPSGNQKILCWWAGSPREEKGWSIIRKLVENPPPEATRFCIVAAKSANFKTLEKGVELILTEDKLPRNEYLLWLERTDIMLLPYDAKAYAQRTSGIFVEAIVAGNIPLTTAGTWMAKELLKFGLQELIVSWDEPQLVWGRISTVVVCPKIRERLSVMQEVYRNLHSEANFNYSLEKILDTIQVNLSL
;
A
#
# COMPACT_ATOMS: atom_id res chain seq x y z
N MET A 1 29.17 -3.92 19.81
CA MET A 1 28.55 -3.33 21.02
C MET A 1 28.37 -1.84 20.77
N GLY A 2 27.24 -1.44 20.17
CA GLY A 2 26.92 -0.05 19.90
C GLY A 2 26.17 0.56 21.08
N GLN A 3 26.66 1.67 21.61
CA GLN A 3 25.96 2.45 22.63
C GLN A 3 24.60 2.89 22.09
N GLN A 4 23.52 2.44 22.76
CA GLN A 4 22.18 2.98 22.56
C GLN A 4 22.20 4.45 23.02
N PHE A 5 22.32 5.38 22.09
CA PHE A 5 21.96 6.77 22.34
C PHE A 5 20.47 6.80 22.66
N SER A 6 20.13 6.95 23.94
CA SER A 6 18.77 7.26 24.38
C SER A 6 18.45 8.69 23.94
N SER A 7 17.98 8.85 22.71
CA SER A 7 17.58 10.15 22.16
C SER A 7 16.28 10.61 22.79
N HIS A 8 16.36 11.32 23.92
CA HIS A 8 15.19 11.90 24.59
C HIS A 8 14.37 12.89 23.71
N ASN A 9 14.86 13.22 22.51
CA ASN A 9 14.22 14.13 21.55
C ASN A 9 13.80 13.49 20.21
N SER A 10 13.81 12.16 20.06
CA SER A 10 13.38 11.57 18.77
C SER A 10 11.91 11.91 18.45
N PRO A 11 11.53 12.11 17.18
CA PRO A 11 10.14 12.38 16.83
C PRO A 11 9.19 11.22 17.18
N ILE A 12 7.90 11.55 17.27
CA ILE A 12 6.81 10.58 17.40
C ILE A 12 5.88 10.68 16.20
N LEU A 13 5.76 9.59 15.44
CA LEU A 13 4.78 9.43 14.37
C LEU A 13 3.50 8.81 14.96
N MET A 14 2.37 9.48 14.76
CA MET A 14 1.04 9.03 15.15
C MET A 14 0.21 8.74 13.90
N SER A 15 0.13 7.47 13.52
CA SER A 15 -0.72 7.02 12.42
C SER A 15 -2.19 6.98 12.86
N ILE A 16 -3.06 7.62 12.10
CA ILE A 16 -4.51 7.55 12.29
C ILE A 16 -5.07 6.55 11.28
N VAL A 17 -5.70 5.49 11.77
CA VAL A 17 -6.29 4.42 10.97
C VAL A 17 -7.78 4.32 11.28
N PRO A 18 -8.63 5.11 10.58
CA PRO A 18 -10.05 5.17 10.90
C PRO A 18 -10.79 3.84 10.71
N ASN A 19 -10.29 2.95 9.85
CA ASN A 19 -10.93 1.67 9.51
C ASN A 19 -9.86 0.63 9.17
N LEU A 20 -9.91 -0.53 9.83
CA LEU A 20 -8.99 -1.65 9.62
C LEU A 20 -9.52 -2.70 8.65
N MET A 21 -10.76 -2.53 8.16
CA MET A 21 -11.36 -3.35 7.11
C MET A 21 -11.44 -4.84 7.47
N GLY A 22 -11.72 -5.18 8.73
CA GLY A 22 -11.71 -6.57 9.20
C GLY A 22 -10.34 -7.24 9.08
N GLY A 23 -9.28 -6.43 9.19
CA GLY A 23 -7.90 -6.87 8.95
C GLY A 23 -7.62 -7.24 7.49
N GLU A 24 -8.47 -6.83 6.54
CA GLU A 24 -8.25 -7.08 5.12
C GLU A 24 -7.25 -6.12 4.48
N GLY A 25 -6.59 -6.62 3.44
CA GLY A 25 -5.61 -5.87 2.67
C GLY A 25 -4.31 -5.68 3.44
N HIS A 26 -3.56 -4.63 3.06
CA HIS A 26 -2.20 -4.41 3.55
C HIS A 26 -2.11 -3.35 4.66
N ILE A 27 -3.22 -2.96 5.32
CA ILE A 27 -3.18 -1.88 6.33
C ILE A 27 -2.31 -2.25 7.53
N ILE A 28 -2.56 -3.41 8.13
CA ILE A 28 -1.78 -3.87 9.30
C ILE A 28 -0.31 -4.13 8.92
N PRO A 29 0.01 -4.92 7.88
CA PRO A 29 1.38 -5.11 7.44
C PRO A 29 2.11 -3.82 7.07
N TYR A 30 1.42 -2.85 6.46
CA TYR A 30 1.98 -1.55 6.10
C TYR A 30 2.43 -0.78 7.34
N HIS A 31 1.56 -0.61 8.35
CA HIS A 31 1.92 0.11 9.56
C HIS A 31 2.94 -0.64 10.44
N ILE A 32 3.02 -1.97 10.35
CA ILE A 32 4.14 -2.73 10.93
C ILE A 32 5.45 -2.38 10.22
N SER A 33 5.46 -2.33 8.88
CA SER A 33 6.63 -1.95 8.09
C SER A 33 7.06 -0.50 8.37
N VAL A 34 6.10 0.42 8.53
CA VAL A 34 6.38 1.81 8.99
C VAL A 34 7.00 1.80 10.39
N THR A 35 6.50 0.96 11.31
CA THR A 35 7.09 0.84 12.66
C THR A 35 8.55 0.39 12.59
N ASN A 36 8.85 -0.60 11.75
CA ASN A 36 10.21 -1.10 11.60
C ASN A 36 11.14 -0.06 10.99
N ALA A 37 10.69 0.63 9.92
CA ALA A 37 11.43 1.72 9.29
C ALA A 37 11.82 2.82 10.27
N LEU A 38 10.89 3.22 11.14
CA LEU A 38 11.11 4.26 12.15
C LEU A 38 11.98 3.79 13.32
N ARG A 39 11.98 2.48 13.62
CA ARG A 39 12.81 1.93 14.70
C ARG A 39 14.31 2.08 14.40
N VAL A 40 14.70 2.05 13.12
CA VAL A 40 16.09 2.21 12.67
C VAL A 40 16.69 3.54 13.14
N THR A 41 15.88 4.59 13.22
CA THR A 41 16.30 5.94 13.65
C THR A 41 15.85 6.32 15.06
N GLY A 42 15.32 5.36 15.82
CA GLY A 42 14.88 5.57 17.19
C GLY A 42 13.59 6.41 17.31
N TRP A 43 12.85 6.60 16.22
CA TRP A 43 11.55 7.25 16.25
C TRP A 43 10.53 6.34 16.92
N GLU A 44 9.60 6.96 17.64
CA GLU A 44 8.46 6.24 18.18
C GLU A 44 7.31 6.26 17.18
N HIS A 45 6.66 5.11 16.99
CA HIS A 45 5.47 5.01 16.17
C HIS A 45 4.29 4.56 17.02
N ILE A 46 3.21 5.33 16.99
CA ILE A 46 1.94 5.02 17.63
C ILE A 46 0.86 4.91 16.55
N VAL A 47 -0.02 3.92 16.67
CA VAL A 47 -1.17 3.77 15.79
C VAL A 47 -2.46 3.98 16.58
N LEU A 48 -3.28 4.95 16.18
CA LEU A 48 -4.62 5.16 16.69
C LEU A 48 -5.60 4.54 15.69
N TYR A 49 -6.42 3.58 16.14
CA TYR A 49 -7.34 2.87 15.25
C TYR A 49 -8.75 2.77 15.82
N SER A 50 -9.72 2.43 14.94
CA SER A 50 -11.09 2.10 15.36
C SER A 50 -11.21 0.60 15.65
N PRO A 51 -11.60 0.18 16.86
CA PRO A 51 -11.77 -1.25 17.18
C PRO A 51 -12.78 -1.97 16.29
N GLU A 52 -12.50 -3.23 15.98
CA GLU A 52 -13.37 -4.15 15.25
C GLU A 52 -13.25 -5.55 15.87
N ASP A 53 -14.33 -6.31 15.86
CA ASP A 53 -14.45 -7.54 16.68
C ASP A 53 -13.57 -8.70 16.19
N ASN A 54 -13.15 -8.68 14.92
CA ASN A 54 -12.51 -9.82 14.23
C ASN A 54 -11.07 -9.55 13.80
N ILE A 55 -10.30 -8.79 14.59
CA ILE A 55 -8.90 -8.50 14.27
C ILE A 55 -7.98 -9.31 15.18
N SER A 56 -6.94 -9.91 14.58
CA SER A 56 -5.87 -10.59 15.33
C SER A 56 -5.20 -9.64 16.34
N PRO A 57 -4.54 -10.16 17.39
CA PRO A 57 -3.82 -9.33 18.35
C PRO A 57 -2.89 -8.33 17.65
N LEU A 58 -3.07 -7.04 17.97
CA LEU A 58 -2.30 -5.95 17.41
C LEU A 58 -1.10 -5.61 18.30
N PRO A 59 -0.04 -4.99 17.76
CA PRO A 59 1.12 -4.57 18.55
C PRO A 59 0.75 -3.63 19.71
N SER A 60 1.53 -3.64 20.79
CA SER A 60 1.24 -2.87 22.02
C SER A 60 1.22 -1.35 21.85
N ASN A 61 1.84 -0.85 20.78
CA ASN A 61 1.83 0.56 20.39
C ASN A 61 0.59 0.96 19.56
N TRP A 62 -0.41 0.07 19.44
CA TRP A 62 -1.67 0.33 18.77
C TRP A 62 -2.78 0.55 19.80
N TYR A 63 -3.49 1.67 19.69
CA TYR A 63 -4.54 2.07 20.61
C TYR A 63 -5.89 2.13 19.90
N GLY A 64 -6.79 1.22 20.27
CA GLY A 64 -8.15 1.11 19.75
C GLY A 64 -9.09 2.13 20.38
N VAL A 65 -8.89 3.41 20.09
CA VAL A 65 -9.60 4.52 20.75
C VAL A 65 -10.52 5.31 19.82
N LEU A 66 -10.47 5.08 18.51
CA LEU A 66 -11.20 5.86 17.52
C LEU A 66 -12.60 5.29 17.26
N LYS A 67 -13.50 6.16 16.77
CA LYS A 67 -14.86 5.80 16.32
C LYS A 67 -15.08 6.15 14.84
N GLY A 68 -14.13 5.79 13.99
CA GLY A 68 -14.08 6.17 12.57
C GLY A 68 -14.63 5.13 11.58
N ASN A 69 -14.63 3.84 11.93
CA ASN A 69 -14.99 2.74 11.03
C ASN A 69 -16.46 2.81 10.57
N ARG A 70 -17.35 3.31 11.43
CA ARG A 70 -18.78 3.49 11.14
C ARG A 70 -19.07 4.59 10.11
N LEU A 71 -18.10 5.46 9.78
CA LEU A 71 -18.32 6.56 8.82
C LEU A 71 -18.42 6.10 7.36
N GLU A 72 -17.88 4.92 7.05
CA GLU A 72 -17.94 4.35 5.69
C GLU A 72 -19.27 3.61 5.42
N GLN A 73 -20.06 3.36 6.47
CA GLN A 73 -21.35 2.68 6.34
C GLN A 73 -22.43 3.61 5.78
N LYS A 74 -23.38 3.01 5.03
CA LYS A 74 -24.55 3.74 4.52
C LYS A 74 -25.46 4.12 5.69
N HIS A 75 -25.40 5.37 6.09
CA HIS A 75 -26.28 5.96 7.09
C HIS A 75 -26.97 7.21 6.56
N GLY A 76 -28.10 7.60 7.18
CA GLY A 76 -28.74 8.89 6.95
C GLY A 76 -27.89 10.08 7.43
N LEU A 77 -28.17 11.27 6.92
CA LEU A 77 -27.35 12.48 7.11
C LEU A 77 -27.09 12.80 8.59
N PHE A 78 -28.14 12.84 9.43
CA PHE A 78 -28.00 13.13 10.87
C PHE A 78 -27.07 12.15 11.59
N LYS A 79 -27.19 10.84 11.28
CA LYS A 79 -26.33 9.80 11.86
C LYS A 79 -24.88 9.98 11.40
N ARG A 80 -24.64 10.34 10.13
CA ARG A 80 -23.28 10.65 9.64
C ARG A 80 -22.67 11.83 10.37
N ILE A 81 -23.43 12.92 10.56
CA ILE A 81 -22.97 14.09 11.32
C ILE A 81 -22.58 13.70 12.74
N LYS A 82 -23.44 12.96 13.45
CA LYS A 82 -23.14 12.45 14.80
C LYS A 82 -21.87 11.61 14.84
N LEU A 83 -21.67 10.74 13.84
CA LEU A 83 -20.46 9.92 13.74
C LEU A 83 -19.20 10.75 13.46
N VAL A 84 -19.29 11.81 12.65
CA VAL A 84 -18.16 12.72 12.40
C VAL A 84 -17.73 13.40 13.70
N PHE A 85 -18.67 13.92 14.47
CA PHE A 85 -18.38 14.53 15.78
C PHE A 85 -17.83 13.51 16.79
N ALA A 86 -18.37 12.27 16.80
CA ALA A 86 -17.85 11.21 17.67
C ALA A 86 -16.40 10.82 17.30
N PHE A 87 -16.09 10.73 16.01
CA PHE A 87 -14.74 10.49 15.52
C PHE A 87 -13.81 11.65 15.88
N ALA A 88 -14.21 12.90 15.62
CA ALA A 88 -13.43 14.09 15.96
C ALA A 88 -13.14 14.18 17.46
N TYR A 89 -14.15 13.91 18.32
CA TYR A 89 -13.99 13.94 19.77
C TYR A 89 -12.99 12.89 20.26
N THR A 90 -13.16 11.64 19.82
CA THR A 90 -12.28 10.53 20.23
C THR A 90 -10.85 10.74 19.75
N LEU A 91 -10.68 11.19 18.50
CA LEU A 91 -9.37 11.53 17.95
C LEU A 91 -8.70 12.68 18.71
N ARG A 92 -9.43 13.78 18.98
CA ARG A 92 -8.92 14.91 19.76
C ARG A 92 -8.48 14.47 21.15
N SER A 93 -9.29 13.68 21.85
CA SER A 93 -8.98 13.18 23.19
C SER A 93 -7.69 12.35 23.20
N ALA A 94 -7.56 11.42 22.24
CA ALA A 94 -6.38 10.58 22.08
C ALA A 94 -5.12 11.40 21.79
N LEU A 95 -5.18 12.29 20.79
CA LEU A 95 -4.06 13.15 20.42
C LEU A 95 -3.67 14.10 21.56
N TYR A 96 -4.63 14.68 22.27
CA TYR A 96 -4.35 15.54 23.42
C TYR A 96 -3.60 14.77 24.52
N SER A 97 -4.04 13.56 24.86
CA SER A 97 -3.36 12.71 25.84
C SER A 97 -1.91 12.40 25.43
N LEU A 98 -1.68 12.06 24.16
CA LEU A 98 -0.33 11.82 23.63
C LEU A 98 0.51 13.10 23.62
N PHE A 99 -0.07 14.25 23.27
CA PHE A 99 0.66 15.51 23.24
C PHE A 99 1.12 15.95 24.63
N GLN A 100 0.36 15.63 25.68
CA GLN A 100 0.76 15.86 27.06
C GLN A 100 1.88 14.92 27.50
N ARG A 101 1.77 13.61 27.19
CA ARG A 101 2.82 12.62 27.51
C ARG A 101 4.15 12.91 26.82
N HIS A 102 4.10 13.47 25.61
CA HIS A 102 5.26 13.74 24.76
C HIS A 102 5.46 15.24 24.51
N TYR A 103 5.24 16.10 25.51
CA TYR A 103 5.20 17.56 25.34
C TYR A 103 6.42 18.14 24.61
N ASN A 104 7.63 17.68 24.96
CA ASN A 104 8.90 18.18 24.43
C ASN A 104 9.32 17.61 23.06
N ARG A 105 8.58 16.65 22.50
CA ARG A 105 8.98 15.94 21.28
C ARG A 105 8.26 16.50 20.05
N GLN A 106 8.92 16.39 18.89
CA GLN A 106 8.28 16.65 17.60
C GLN A 106 7.18 15.61 17.36
N LYS A 107 5.97 16.08 17.06
CA LYS A 107 4.76 15.26 16.87
C LYS A 107 4.36 15.26 15.41
N ILE A 108 4.18 14.09 14.82
CA ILE A 108 3.82 13.97 13.41
C ILE A 108 2.53 13.18 13.33
N ILE A 109 1.46 13.80 12.85
CA ILE A 109 0.19 13.14 12.59
C ILE A 109 0.23 12.63 11.16
N PHE A 110 -0.03 11.34 10.97
CA PHE A 110 0.00 10.67 9.67
C PHE A 110 -1.35 10.03 9.37
N LEU A 111 -1.97 10.39 8.24
CA LEU A 111 -3.27 9.84 7.80
C LEU A 111 -3.14 9.24 6.40
N GLU A 112 -3.32 7.93 6.25
CA GLU A 112 -3.09 7.23 4.97
C GLU A 112 -4.36 6.76 4.26
N ARG A 113 -5.34 6.26 5.02
CA ARG A 113 -6.62 5.84 4.45
C ARG A 113 -7.74 6.65 5.08
N PHE A 114 -8.46 7.38 4.24
CA PHE A 114 -9.57 8.19 4.70
C PHE A 114 -10.62 8.40 3.63
N ILE A 115 -11.86 8.60 4.08
CA ILE A 115 -12.91 9.25 3.31
C ILE A 115 -13.06 10.72 3.74
N HIS A 116 -13.71 11.54 2.92
CA HIS A 116 -14.00 12.95 3.22
C HIS A 116 -14.61 13.21 4.60
N LEU A 117 -15.45 12.31 5.12
CA LEU A 117 -16.03 12.45 6.48
C LEU A 117 -15.01 12.25 7.59
N GLN A 118 -14.06 11.32 7.41
CA GLN A 118 -12.95 11.12 8.35
C GLN A 118 -11.97 12.30 8.27
N LEU A 119 -11.70 12.81 7.07
CA LEU A 119 -10.90 14.03 6.89
C LEU A 119 -11.54 15.25 7.57
N LEU A 120 -12.87 15.38 7.50
CA LEU A 120 -13.62 16.42 8.22
C LEU A 120 -13.47 16.24 9.74
N GLY A 121 -13.59 15.01 10.25
CA GLY A 121 -13.40 14.76 11.69
C GLY A 121 -11.97 15.05 12.17
N LEU A 122 -10.95 14.78 11.34
CA LEU A 122 -9.58 15.20 11.61
C LEU A 122 -9.46 16.73 11.68
N PHE A 123 -10.01 17.44 10.69
CA PHE A 123 -10.03 18.91 10.70
C PHE A 123 -10.66 19.46 11.99
N LEU A 124 -11.84 18.96 12.37
CA LEU A 124 -12.53 19.36 13.60
C LEU A 124 -11.70 19.07 14.86
N ALA A 125 -11.02 17.93 14.91
CA ALA A 125 -10.13 17.60 16.03
C ALA A 125 -8.97 18.59 16.16
N LEU A 126 -8.34 18.97 15.04
CA LEU A 126 -7.15 19.82 15.00
C LEU A 126 -7.41 21.29 15.33
N ILE A 127 -8.62 21.81 15.12
CA ILE A 127 -8.99 23.18 15.52
C ILE A 127 -8.64 23.41 16.99
N PHE A 128 -8.94 22.44 17.86
CA PHE A 128 -8.84 22.55 19.31
C PHE A 128 -7.56 21.93 19.92
N LEU A 129 -6.61 21.47 19.09
CA LEU A 129 -5.35 20.92 19.57
C LEU A 129 -4.25 21.99 19.58
N PRO A 130 -3.31 21.94 20.56
CA PRO A 130 -2.12 22.76 20.52
C PRO A 130 -1.25 22.31 19.34
N LYS A 131 -0.78 23.28 18.56
CA LYS A 131 -0.10 23.02 17.29
C LYS A 131 1.41 23.15 17.40
N GLN A 132 1.96 23.45 18.58
CA GLN A 132 3.41 23.60 18.81
C GLN A 132 4.14 22.29 18.49
N ASN A 133 5.13 22.34 17.60
CA ASN A 133 5.90 21.18 17.11
C ASN A 133 5.05 20.03 16.55
N VAL A 134 3.88 20.33 15.97
CA VAL A 134 3.00 19.35 15.33
C VAL A 134 3.04 19.48 13.81
N TYR A 135 3.25 18.36 13.14
CA TYR A 135 3.27 18.21 11.68
C TYR A 135 2.08 17.37 11.26
N LEU A 136 1.48 17.69 10.13
CA LEU A 136 0.40 16.91 9.53
C LEU A 136 0.79 16.41 8.15
N LEU A 137 0.80 15.09 8.00
CA LEU A 137 1.11 14.39 6.77
C LEU A 137 -0.14 13.63 6.31
N ILE A 138 -0.65 13.97 5.12
CA ILE A 138 -1.81 13.31 4.52
C ILE A 138 -1.32 12.48 3.33
N PHE A 139 -1.42 11.17 3.43
CA PHE A 139 -1.00 10.23 2.39
C PHE A 139 -2.20 9.84 1.53
N CYS A 140 -2.14 10.18 0.25
CA CYS A 140 -3.20 10.00 -0.73
C CYS A 140 -2.89 8.81 -1.64
N ARG A 141 -3.69 7.75 -1.56
CA ARG A 141 -3.54 6.53 -2.38
C ARG A 141 -4.52 6.41 -3.56
N ILE A 142 -5.36 7.42 -3.74
CA ILE A 142 -6.42 7.43 -4.74
C ILE A 142 -6.52 8.80 -5.39
N ASN A 143 -6.98 8.79 -6.64
CA ASN A 143 -7.32 9.99 -7.35
C ASN A 143 -8.72 10.46 -6.95
N PHE A 144 -8.84 11.71 -6.49
CA PHE A 144 -10.10 12.31 -6.07
C PHE A 144 -10.90 12.97 -7.21
N HIS A 145 -10.32 13.11 -8.42
CA HIS A 145 -10.95 13.82 -9.56
C HIS A 145 -12.31 13.25 -9.95
N ASP A 146 -12.48 11.93 -9.84
CA ASP A 146 -13.70 11.22 -10.23
C ASP A 146 -14.74 11.12 -9.10
N PHE A 147 -14.42 11.63 -7.91
CA PHE A 147 -15.31 11.51 -6.77
C PHE A 147 -16.39 12.59 -6.81
N ARG A 148 -17.64 12.20 -6.54
CA ARG A 148 -18.75 13.15 -6.36
C ARG A 148 -18.47 14.18 -5.26
N THR A 149 -17.60 13.83 -4.31
CA THR A 149 -17.21 14.68 -3.17
C THR A 149 -15.84 15.35 -3.34
N LYS A 150 -15.29 15.43 -4.57
CA LYS A 150 -13.97 16.03 -4.84
C LYS A 150 -13.78 17.42 -4.25
N TRP A 151 -14.79 18.29 -4.34
CA TRP A 151 -14.75 19.64 -3.78
C TRP A 151 -14.59 19.63 -2.25
N VAL A 152 -15.13 18.61 -1.56
CA VAL A 152 -14.99 18.45 -0.11
C VAL A 152 -13.55 18.13 0.24
N TYR A 153 -12.90 17.22 -0.50
CA TYR A 153 -11.48 16.93 -0.30
C TYR A 153 -10.62 18.16 -0.55
N TRP A 154 -10.88 18.89 -1.63
CA TRP A 154 -10.17 20.14 -1.93
C TRP A 154 -10.32 21.18 -0.81
N LEU A 155 -11.55 21.42 -0.36
CA LEU A 155 -11.83 22.40 0.70
C LEU A 155 -11.15 22.00 2.01
N LEU A 156 -11.28 20.74 2.42
CA LEU A 156 -10.69 20.25 3.67
C LEU A 156 -9.17 20.30 3.64
N ASN A 157 -8.52 19.96 2.53
CA ASN A 157 -7.07 20.10 2.41
C ASN A 157 -6.63 21.56 2.52
N LYS A 158 -7.34 22.50 1.89
CA LYS A 158 -7.07 23.94 2.06
C LYS A 158 -7.23 24.41 3.50
N LEU A 159 -8.28 23.95 4.18
CA LEU A 159 -8.53 24.30 5.59
C LEU A 159 -7.46 23.70 6.51
N LEU A 160 -7.08 22.43 6.30
CA LEU A 160 -6.00 21.76 7.03
C LEU A 160 -4.66 22.47 6.84
N LYS A 161 -4.30 22.81 5.59
CA LYS A 161 -3.11 23.62 5.30
C LYS A 161 -3.17 24.96 6.02
N ARG A 162 -4.31 25.66 6.00
CA ARG A 162 -4.45 26.95 6.68
C ARG A 162 -4.21 26.85 8.20
N ILE A 163 -4.73 25.82 8.87
CA ILE A 163 -4.56 25.68 10.33
C ILE A 163 -3.16 25.16 10.71
N MET A 164 -2.51 24.39 9.86
CA MET A 164 -1.16 23.85 10.09
C MET A 164 -0.05 24.76 9.56
N SER A 165 -0.39 25.73 8.71
CA SER A 165 0.53 26.59 7.97
C SER A 165 1.55 25.75 7.19
N HIS A 166 2.85 26.06 7.31
CA HIS A 166 3.91 25.34 6.62
C HIS A 166 4.06 23.87 7.10
N ARG A 167 3.49 23.49 8.26
CA ARG A 167 3.63 22.14 8.85
C ARG A 167 2.66 21.10 8.29
N PHE A 168 2.35 21.22 7.00
CA PHE A 168 1.41 20.37 6.28
C PHE A 168 2.07 19.85 5.01
N ALA A 169 1.96 18.54 4.75
CA ALA A 169 2.37 17.97 3.48
C ALA A 169 1.39 16.90 2.98
N LEU A 170 1.26 16.87 1.65
CA LEU A 170 0.58 15.82 0.92
C LEU A 170 1.61 14.79 0.46
N LEU A 171 1.31 13.52 0.65
CA LEU A 171 2.15 12.39 0.29
C LEU A 171 1.40 11.47 -0.69
N CYS A 172 2.12 10.74 -1.52
CA CYS A 172 1.58 9.60 -2.29
C CYS A 172 2.72 8.64 -2.68
N ASP A 173 2.40 7.51 -3.27
CA ASP A 173 3.35 6.46 -3.66
C ASP A 173 3.46 6.26 -5.19
N SER A 174 2.79 7.08 -5.98
CA SER A 174 2.78 7.01 -7.44
C SER A 174 3.10 8.38 -8.01
N GLU A 175 4.11 8.46 -8.88
CA GLU A 175 4.53 9.68 -9.59
C GLU A 175 3.36 10.33 -10.34
N ILE A 176 2.57 9.50 -11.02
CA ILE A 176 1.44 9.93 -11.85
C ILE A 176 0.29 10.43 -10.97
N LEU A 177 0.09 9.78 -9.83
CA LEU A 177 -0.86 10.25 -8.83
C LEU A 177 -0.38 11.55 -8.19
N ALA A 178 0.91 11.68 -7.88
CA ALA A 178 1.52 12.91 -7.35
C ALA A 178 1.25 14.08 -8.27
N GLU A 179 1.54 13.94 -9.56
CA GLU A 179 1.29 14.99 -10.55
C GLU A 179 -0.20 15.35 -10.64
N SER A 180 -1.07 14.33 -10.71
CA SER A 180 -2.52 14.53 -10.77
C SER A 180 -3.08 15.24 -9.54
N LEU A 181 -2.59 14.90 -8.35
CA LEU A 181 -2.99 15.51 -7.08
C LEU A 181 -2.36 16.89 -6.89
N ALA A 182 -1.12 17.10 -7.33
CA ALA A 182 -0.45 18.39 -7.27
C ALA A 182 -1.22 19.42 -8.10
N ASN A 183 -1.63 19.04 -9.31
CA ASN A 183 -2.50 19.86 -10.16
C ASN A 183 -3.88 20.08 -9.53
N PHE A 184 -4.46 19.07 -8.86
CA PHE A 184 -5.77 19.19 -8.22
C PHE A 184 -5.77 20.15 -7.01
N PHE A 185 -4.81 19.97 -6.12
CA PHE A 185 -4.72 20.76 -4.89
C PHE A 185 -4.00 22.09 -5.09
N GLN A 186 -3.26 22.26 -6.20
CA GLN A 186 -2.33 23.37 -6.44
C GLN A 186 -1.24 23.42 -5.36
N GLU A 187 -0.71 22.24 -5.04
CA GLU A 187 0.22 22.02 -3.93
C GLU A 187 1.27 20.99 -4.30
N LYS A 188 2.45 21.06 -3.68
CA LYS A 188 3.45 20.00 -3.83
C LYS A 188 2.94 18.71 -3.17
N VAL A 189 3.04 17.60 -3.90
CA VAL A 189 2.81 16.26 -3.37
C VAL A 189 4.14 15.52 -3.36
N HIS A 190 4.51 14.99 -2.20
CA HIS A 190 5.78 14.30 -2.00
C HIS A 190 5.61 12.80 -2.24
N LEU A 191 6.57 12.22 -2.96
CA LEU A 191 6.60 10.79 -3.18
C LEU A 191 7.17 10.08 -1.96
N MET A 192 6.52 8.98 -1.61
CA MET A 192 6.90 8.08 -0.53
C MET A 192 7.08 6.68 -1.09
N PRO A 193 8.10 5.94 -0.62
CA PRO A 193 8.22 4.53 -0.92
C PRO A 193 6.99 3.73 -0.50
N VAL A 194 6.57 2.78 -1.34
CA VAL A 194 5.70 1.67 -0.92
C VAL A 194 6.49 0.79 0.04
N THR A 195 6.20 0.87 1.34
CA THR A 195 6.87 -0.03 2.31
C THR A 195 6.34 -1.43 2.18
N HIS A 196 7.28 -2.37 2.20
CA HIS A 196 7.01 -3.79 2.36
C HIS A 196 7.96 -4.34 3.43
N PRO A 197 7.61 -5.45 4.10
CA PRO A 197 8.56 -6.11 4.99
C PRO A 197 9.79 -6.56 4.22
N GLU A 198 10.95 -6.57 4.87
CA GLU A 198 12.19 -7.04 4.25
C GLU A 198 12.09 -8.48 3.74
N PHE A 199 12.73 -8.75 2.60
CA PHE A 199 12.80 -10.06 1.98
C PHE A 199 14.23 -10.57 2.07
N TYR A 200 14.41 -11.78 2.58
CA TYR A 200 15.69 -12.48 2.50
C TYR A 200 15.82 -13.08 1.10
N ASN A 201 16.95 -12.75 0.47
CA ASN A 201 17.21 -13.04 -0.93
C ASN A 201 17.63 -14.50 -1.09
N THR A 202 16.66 -15.42 -1.21
CA THR A 202 16.94 -16.86 -1.29
C THR A 202 16.18 -17.57 -2.40
N LYS A 203 15.98 -16.93 -3.57
CA LYS A 203 15.48 -17.69 -4.73
C LYS A 203 16.45 -18.83 -5.04
N LYS A 204 16.10 -20.03 -4.59
CA LYS A 204 16.77 -21.26 -4.99
C LYS A 204 16.34 -21.55 -6.43
N PRO A 205 17.28 -21.81 -7.35
CA PRO A 205 16.91 -22.26 -8.67
C PRO A 205 16.09 -23.54 -8.52
N SER A 206 14.83 -23.53 -8.96
CA SER A 206 14.00 -24.72 -8.90
C SER A 206 14.52 -25.70 -9.96
N GLY A 207 15.04 -26.84 -9.52
CA GLY A 207 15.45 -27.91 -10.42
C GLY A 207 14.21 -28.58 -11.01
N ASN A 208 14.06 -28.54 -12.33
CA ASN A 208 13.07 -29.31 -13.11
C ASN A 208 11.60 -29.26 -12.62
N GLN A 209 11.18 -28.14 -12.00
CA GLN A 209 9.80 -27.95 -11.55
C GLN A 209 8.95 -27.23 -12.61
N LYS A 210 7.62 -27.46 -12.55
CA LYS A 210 6.62 -26.74 -13.35
C LYS A 210 6.79 -25.23 -13.16
N ILE A 211 6.40 -24.44 -14.17
CA ILE A 211 6.34 -22.98 -14.07
C ILE A 211 5.23 -22.60 -13.09
N LEU A 212 5.61 -22.02 -11.96
CA LEU A 212 4.67 -21.61 -10.92
C LEU A 212 4.18 -20.17 -11.17
N CYS A 213 2.91 -20.05 -11.50
CA CYS A 213 2.21 -18.79 -11.70
C CYS A 213 1.33 -18.47 -10.49
N TRP A 214 1.51 -17.32 -9.86
CA TRP A 214 0.71 -16.94 -8.69
C TRP A 214 -0.17 -15.73 -8.99
N TRP A 215 -1.47 -15.87 -8.74
CA TRP A 215 -2.41 -14.74 -8.66
C TRP A 215 -2.74 -14.47 -7.19
N ALA A 216 -2.01 -13.52 -6.59
CA ALA A 216 -1.99 -13.33 -5.15
C ALA A 216 -3.19 -12.52 -4.60
N GLY A 217 -3.71 -12.99 -3.46
CA GLY A 217 -4.75 -12.35 -2.65
C GLY A 217 -6.18 -12.72 -3.03
N SER A 218 -7.14 -12.09 -2.35
CA SER A 218 -8.56 -12.41 -2.54
C SER A 218 -9.06 -12.10 -3.97
N PRO A 219 -9.94 -12.95 -4.53
CA PRO A 219 -10.54 -12.76 -5.84
C PRO A 219 -11.40 -11.52 -5.90
N ARG A 220 -11.17 -10.67 -6.90
CA ARG A 220 -11.98 -9.49 -7.20
C ARG A 220 -11.96 -9.20 -8.69
N GLU A 221 -13.04 -8.63 -9.21
CA GLU A 221 -13.12 -8.31 -10.64
C GLU A 221 -12.07 -7.29 -11.06
N GLU A 222 -11.83 -6.25 -10.25
CA GLU A 222 -10.79 -5.25 -10.57
C GLU A 222 -9.37 -5.81 -10.51
N LYS A 223 -9.18 -7.00 -9.92
CA LYS A 223 -7.92 -7.76 -9.91
C LYS A 223 -7.86 -8.82 -11.01
N GLY A 224 -8.86 -8.88 -11.89
CA GLY A 224 -8.94 -9.79 -13.03
C GLY A 224 -9.40 -11.20 -12.67
N TRP A 225 -10.31 -11.39 -11.72
CA TRP A 225 -10.85 -12.72 -11.41
C TRP A 225 -11.41 -13.44 -12.64
N SER A 226 -12.24 -12.74 -13.43
CA SER A 226 -12.82 -13.29 -14.65
C SER A 226 -11.75 -13.63 -15.70
N ILE A 227 -10.65 -12.87 -15.75
CA ILE A 227 -9.50 -13.14 -16.61
C ILE A 227 -8.77 -14.42 -16.16
N ILE A 228 -8.44 -14.56 -14.88
CA ILE A 228 -7.75 -15.75 -14.38
C ILE A 228 -8.64 -16.99 -14.53
N ARG A 229 -9.95 -16.87 -14.31
CA ARG A 229 -10.89 -17.97 -14.58
C ARG A 229 -10.78 -18.44 -16.03
N LYS A 230 -10.82 -17.52 -17.00
CA LYS A 230 -10.66 -17.87 -18.42
C LYS A 230 -9.32 -18.54 -18.69
N LEU A 231 -8.24 -18.08 -18.06
CA LEU A 231 -6.91 -18.66 -18.22
C LEU A 231 -6.86 -20.12 -17.72
N VAL A 232 -7.50 -20.40 -16.59
CA VAL A 232 -7.62 -21.76 -16.02
C VAL A 232 -8.51 -22.66 -16.87
N GLU A 233 -9.63 -22.13 -17.38
CA GLU A 233 -10.60 -22.88 -18.19
C GLU A 233 -10.11 -23.15 -19.62
N ASN A 234 -9.08 -22.43 -20.08
CA ASN A 234 -8.50 -22.56 -21.42
C ASN A 234 -6.99 -22.85 -21.32
N PRO A 235 -6.61 -24.05 -20.85
CA PRO A 235 -5.22 -24.44 -20.69
C PRO A 235 -4.49 -24.56 -22.05
N PRO A 236 -3.15 -24.46 -22.08
CA PRO A 236 -2.38 -24.74 -23.29
C PRO A 236 -2.23 -26.25 -23.53
N PRO A 237 -1.82 -26.71 -24.72
CA PRO A 237 -1.60 -28.12 -25.01
C PRO A 237 -0.65 -28.81 -24.01
N GLU A 238 0.40 -28.11 -23.59
CA GLU A 238 1.35 -28.55 -22.55
C GLU A 238 0.98 -28.07 -21.13
N ALA A 239 -0.31 -28.14 -20.78
CA ALA A 239 -0.85 -27.69 -19.48
C ALA A 239 -0.10 -28.22 -18.25
N THR A 240 0.42 -29.45 -18.33
CA THR A 240 1.16 -30.12 -17.26
C THR A 240 2.46 -29.42 -16.85
N ARG A 241 2.97 -28.50 -17.68
CA ARG A 241 4.14 -27.67 -17.38
C ARG A 241 3.84 -26.49 -16.46
N PHE A 242 2.57 -26.18 -16.21
CA PHE A 242 2.15 -24.99 -15.45
C PHE A 242 1.42 -25.38 -14.17
N CYS A 243 1.61 -24.55 -13.16
CA CYS A 243 0.82 -24.57 -11.94
C CYS A 243 0.33 -23.16 -11.63
N ILE A 244 -0.97 -22.99 -11.39
CA ILE A 244 -1.54 -21.74 -10.89
C ILE A 244 -1.80 -21.88 -9.38
N VAL A 245 -1.27 -20.93 -8.62
CA VAL A 245 -1.62 -20.71 -7.22
C VAL A 245 -2.68 -19.60 -7.17
N ALA A 246 -3.80 -19.85 -6.49
CA ALA A 246 -4.88 -18.88 -6.34
C ALA A 246 -5.64 -19.10 -5.02
N ALA A 247 -6.41 -18.10 -4.59
CA ALA A 247 -7.26 -18.23 -3.40
C ALA A 247 -8.41 -19.23 -3.61
N LYS A 248 -8.75 -20.01 -2.58
CA LYS A 248 -9.86 -20.98 -2.55
C LYS A 248 -11.20 -20.33 -2.89
N SER A 249 -11.43 -19.11 -2.40
CA SER A 249 -12.67 -18.37 -2.69
C SER A 249 -12.84 -18.00 -4.17
N ALA A 250 -11.80 -18.15 -5.00
CA ALA A 250 -11.92 -17.96 -6.45
C ALA A 250 -12.86 -18.98 -7.10
N ASN A 251 -13.03 -20.13 -6.44
CA ASN A 251 -13.91 -21.22 -6.84
C ASN A 251 -13.66 -21.65 -8.31
N PHE A 252 -12.39 -21.84 -8.65
CA PHE A 252 -11.99 -22.38 -9.94
C PHE A 252 -12.25 -23.89 -9.99
N LYS A 253 -12.60 -24.40 -11.18
CA LYS A 253 -12.80 -25.82 -11.42
C LYS A 253 -11.50 -26.43 -11.94
N THR A 254 -11.05 -27.51 -11.29
CA THR A 254 -9.95 -28.32 -11.82
C THR A 254 -10.42 -29.09 -13.05
N LEU A 255 -9.62 -29.06 -14.12
CA LEU A 255 -9.86 -29.83 -15.35
C LEU A 255 -8.91 -31.03 -15.39
N GLU A 256 -9.37 -32.19 -15.86
CA GLU A 256 -8.59 -33.44 -15.89
C GLU A 256 -7.30 -33.33 -16.72
N LYS A 257 -7.32 -32.51 -17.79
CA LYS A 257 -6.17 -32.18 -18.64
C LYS A 257 -5.79 -30.70 -18.56
N GLY A 258 -6.10 -30.06 -17.42
CA GLY A 258 -5.86 -28.66 -17.17
C GLY A 258 -4.50 -28.34 -16.59
N VAL A 259 -4.26 -27.06 -16.34
CA VAL A 259 -3.15 -26.61 -15.51
C VAL A 259 -3.36 -27.09 -14.08
N GLU A 260 -2.28 -27.40 -13.38
CA GLU A 260 -2.38 -27.74 -11.95
C GLU A 260 -2.87 -26.52 -11.17
N LEU A 261 -3.81 -26.72 -10.24
CA LEU A 261 -4.33 -25.68 -9.37
C LEU A 261 -3.96 -25.96 -7.92
N ILE A 262 -3.26 -25.01 -7.30
CA ILE A 262 -3.03 -24.98 -5.85
C ILE A 262 -3.91 -23.88 -5.26
N LEU A 263 -4.86 -24.28 -4.41
CA LEU A 263 -5.80 -23.36 -3.78
C LEU A 263 -5.37 -23.03 -2.35
N THR A 264 -5.07 -21.76 -2.10
CA THR A 264 -4.65 -21.24 -0.78
C THR A 264 -5.78 -20.52 -0.07
N GLU A 265 -5.65 -20.24 1.23
CA GLU A 265 -6.56 -19.30 1.88
C GLU A 265 -6.45 -17.90 1.26
N ASP A 266 -7.54 -17.13 1.34
CA ASP A 266 -7.60 -15.73 0.89
C ASP A 266 -6.60 -14.83 1.63
N LYS A 267 -6.43 -15.12 2.92
CA LYS A 267 -5.52 -14.44 3.84
C LYS A 267 -4.48 -15.44 4.28
N LEU A 268 -3.31 -15.38 3.66
CA LEU A 268 -2.19 -16.23 4.03
C LEU A 268 -1.49 -15.69 5.27
N PRO A 269 -1.11 -16.55 6.23
CA PRO A 269 -0.09 -16.22 7.22
C PRO A 269 1.18 -15.67 6.55
N ARG A 270 1.87 -14.72 7.19
CA ARG A 270 3.00 -14.02 6.54
C ARG A 270 4.11 -14.98 6.09
N ASN A 271 4.42 -16.01 6.86
CA ASN A 271 5.40 -17.03 6.50
C ASN A 271 4.98 -17.84 5.24
N GLU A 272 3.71 -18.22 5.13
CA GLU A 272 3.20 -18.90 3.93
C GLU A 272 3.18 -17.97 2.72
N TYR A 273 2.78 -16.71 2.91
CA TYR A 273 2.83 -15.70 1.86
C TYR A 273 4.25 -15.53 1.31
N LEU A 274 5.25 -15.44 2.19
CA LEU A 274 6.66 -15.33 1.82
C LEU A 274 7.14 -16.58 1.08
N LEU A 275 6.74 -17.76 1.53
CA LEU A 275 7.09 -19.02 0.87
C LEU A 275 6.54 -19.07 -0.57
N TRP A 276 5.30 -18.66 -0.78
CA TRP A 276 4.72 -18.58 -2.12
C TRP A 276 5.41 -17.53 -2.97
N LEU A 277 5.75 -16.37 -2.40
CA LEU A 277 6.47 -15.31 -3.10
C LEU A 277 7.84 -15.79 -3.58
N GLU A 278 8.59 -16.46 -2.72
CA GLU A 278 9.93 -17.01 -3.01
C GLU A 278 9.89 -18.09 -4.10
N ARG A 279 8.87 -18.96 -4.07
CA ARG A 279 8.71 -20.07 -5.04
C ARG A 279 8.18 -19.64 -6.39
N THR A 280 7.51 -18.49 -6.47
CA THR A 280 6.80 -18.05 -7.67
C THR A 280 7.77 -17.65 -8.78
N ASP A 281 7.56 -18.20 -9.98
CA ASP A 281 8.26 -17.79 -11.19
C ASP A 281 7.58 -16.56 -11.81
N ILE A 282 6.26 -16.65 -11.99
CA ILE A 282 5.44 -15.62 -12.64
C ILE A 282 4.40 -15.07 -11.67
N MET A 283 4.39 -13.76 -11.46
CA MET A 283 3.32 -13.08 -10.73
C MET A 283 2.26 -12.58 -11.71
N LEU A 284 1.04 -13.10 -11.62
CA LEU A 284 -0.08 -12.73 -12.50
C LEU A 284 -0.82 -11.52 -11.92
N LEU A 285 -0.84 -10.41 -12.66
CA LEU A 285 -1.46 -9.14 -12.26
C LEU A 285 -2.40 -8.61 -13.36
N PRO A 286 -3.49 -9.34 -13.71
CA PRO A 286 -4.45 -8.94 -14.74
C PRO A 286 -5.41 -7.86 -14.23
N TYR A 287 -4.86 -6.80 -13.65
CA TYR A 287 -5.64 -5.78 -12.98
C TYR A 287 -6.37 -4.91 -14.01
N ASP A 288 -7.50 -4.35 -13.60
CA ASP A 288 -8.27 -3.43 -14.41
C ASP A 288 -7.44 -2.16 -14.70
N ALA A 289 -7.28 -1.85 -15.99
CA ALA A 289 -6.42 -0.77 -16.45
C ALA A 289 -6.88 0.59 -15.91
N LYS A 290 -8.19 0.81 -15.79
CA LYS A 290 -8.75 2.06 -15.29
C LYS A 290 -8.54 2.22 -13.78
N ALA A 291 -8.88 1.19 -13.00
CA ALA A 291 -8.76 1.19 -11.54
C ALA A 291 -7.30 1.27 -11.08
N TYR A 292 -6.36 0.73 -11.86
CA TYR A 292 -4.93 0.73 -11.55
C TYR A 292 -4.09 1.65 -12.44
N ALA A 293 -4.68 2.59 -13.18
CA ALA A 293 -3.95 3.53 -14.04
C ALA A 293 -2.92 4.39 -13.27
N GLN A 294 -3.25 4.72 -12.02
CA GLN A 294 -2.44 5.55 -11.13
C GLN A 294 -2.21 4.92 -9.75
N ARG A 295 -2.91 3.83 -9.44
CA ARG A 295 -2.84 3.16 -8.14
C ARG A 295 -1.66 2.19 -8.13
N THR A 296 -0.84 2.28 -7.09
CA THR A 296 0.26 1.36 -6.84
C THR A 296 -0.23 -0.05 -6.50
N SER A 297 0.63 -1.04 -6.70
CA SER A 297 0.38 -2.43 -6.32
C SER A 297 1.52 -2.90 -5.42
N GLY A 298 1.20 -3.14 -4.13
CA GLY A 298 2.16 -3.74 -3.20
C GLY A 298 2.67 -5.08 -3.70
N ILE A 299 1.76 -5.94 -4.21
CA ILE A 299 2.12 -7.25 -4.77
C ILE A 299 3.12 -7.12 -5.94
N PHE A 300 2.98 -6.11 -6.79
CA PHE A 300 3.94 -5.87 -7.87
C PHE A 300 5.32 -5.51 -7.33
N VAL A 301 5.39 -4.58 -6.37
CA VAL A 301 6.65 -4.18 -5.74
C VAL A 301 7.31 -5.39 -5.05
N GLU A 302 6.54 -6.14 -4.26
CA GLU A 302 7.03 -7.35 -3.58
C GLU A 302 7.51 -8.40 -4.59
N ALA A 303 6.80 -8.61 -5.71
CA ALA A 303 7.21 -9.53 -6.77
C ALA A 303 8.53 -9.12 -7.43
N ILE A 304 8.70 -7.84 -7.78
CA ILE A 304 9.96 -7.32 -8.34
C ILE A 304 11.10 -7.51 -7.35
N VAL A 305 10.91 -7.13 -6.08
CA VAL A 305 11.93 -7.25 -5.04
C VAL A 305 12.30 -8.71 -4.77
N ALA A 306 11.35 -9.64 -4.87
CA ALA A 306 11.58 -11.09 -4.78
C ALA A 306 12.21 -11.68 -6.05
N GLY A 307 12.25 -10.95 -7.17
CA GLY A 307 12.82 -11.41 -8.43
C GLY A 307 11.88 -12.30 -9.22
N ASN A 308 10.59 -12.11 -9.04
CA ASN A 308 9.54 -12.77 -9.82
C ASN A 308 9.34 -12.00 -11.12
N ILE A 309 8.82 -12.68 -12.15
CA ILE A 309 8.48 -12.05 -13.42
C ILE A 309 7.01 -11.62 -13.34
N PRO A 310 6.68 -10.33 -13.20
CA PRO A 310 5.30 -9.91 -13.23
C PRO A 310 4.76 -9.93 -14.67
N LEU A 311 3.53 -10.38 -14.86
CA LEU A 311 2.75 -10.17 -16.08
C LEU A 311 1.56 -9.27 -15.76
N THR A 312 1.43 -8.17 -16.48
CA THR A 312 0.42 -7.14 -16.16
C THR A 312 -0.36 -6.64 -17.37
N THR A 313 -1.48 -5.97 -17.12
CA THR A 313 -2.33 -5.32 -18.11
C THR A 313 -1.75 -3.99 -18.56
N ALA A 314 -1.80 -3.70 -19.86
CA ALA A 314 -1.48 -2.40 -20.41
C ALA A 314 -2.32 -1.26 -19.76
N GLY A 315 -1.77 -0.05 -19.70
CA GLY A 315 -2.46 1.12 -19.15
C GLY A 315 -2.46 1.22 -17.62
N THR A 316 -2.01 0.19 -16.90
CA THR A 316 -1.82 0.24 -15.44
C THR A 316 -0.55 1.00 -15.05
N TRP A 317 -0.45 1.38 -13.76
CA TRP A 317 0.79 1.90 -13.17
C TRP A 317 1.94 0.90 -13.32
N MET A 318 1.68 -0.40 -13.09
CA MET A 318 2.68 -1.47 -13.21
C MET A 318 3.25 -1.57 -14.63
N ALA A 319 2.40 -1.44 -15.66
CA ALA A 319 2.85 -1.40 -17.04
C ALA A 319 3.81 -0.23 -17.30
N LYS A 320 3.52 0.95 -16.74
CA LYS A 320 4.40 2.12 -16.87
C LYS A 320 5.73 1.93 -16.16
N GLU A 321 5.71 1.30 -14.99
CA GLU A 321 6.94 0.93 -14.29
C GLU A 321 7.79 -0.03 -15.12
N LEU A 322 7.20 -1.06 -15.74
CA LEU A 322 7.92 -1.99 -16.62
C LEU A 322 8.53 -1.29 -17.85
N LEU A 323 7.83 -0.32 -18.43
CA LEU A 323 8.33 0.43 -19.58
C LEU A 323 9.59 1.25 -19.25
N LYS A 324 9.74 1.76 -18.03
CA LYS A 324 10.95 2.48 -17.57
C LYS A 324 12.22 1.62 -17.69
N PHE A 325 12.09 0.29 -17.64
CA PHE A 325 13.18 -0.68 -17.71
C PHE A 325 13.20 -1.46 -19.03
N GLY A 326 12.40 -1.06 -20.02
CA GLY A 326 12.31 -1.75 -21.31
C GLY A 326 11.79 -3.18 -21.18
N LEU A 327 10.80 -3.41 -20.32
CA LEU A 327 10.16 -4.71 -20.07
C LEU A 327 8.76 -4.80 -20.69
N GLN A 328 8.56 -4.22 -21.88
CA GLN A 328 7.26 -4.22 -22.57
C GLN A 328 6.72 -5.62 -22.85
N GLU A 329 7.58 -6.62 -22.96
CA GLU A 329 7.24 -8.03 -23.17
C GLU A 329 6.45 -8.64 -21.99
N LEU A 330 6.50 -8.00 -20.83
CA LEU A 330 5.78 -8.39 -19.61
C LEU A 330 4.39 -7.73 -19.50
N ILE A 331 4.02 -6.91 -20.49
CA ILE A 331 2.72 -6.28 -20.62
C ILE A 331 1.92 -7.07 -21.65
N VAL A 332 0.82 -7.68 -21.23
CA VAL A 332 0.07 -8.62 -22.07
C VAL A 332 -1.38 -8.17 -22.25
N SER A 333 -1.95 -8.52 -23.42
CA SER A 333 -3.41 -8.64 -23.54
C SER A 333 -3.83 -9.97 -22.93
N TRP A 334 -4.92 -9.94 -22.18
CA TRP A 334 -5.49 -11.10 -21.51
C TRP A 334 -6.66 -11.73 -22.25
N ASP A 335 -6.99 -11.20 -23.45
CA ASP A 335 -8.18 -11.58 -24.20
C ASP A 335 -8.06 -13.00 -24.77
N GLU A 336 -6.84 -13.42 -25.09
CA GLU A 336 -6.52 -14.72 -25.68
C GLU A 336 -5.61 -15.55 -24.75
N PRO A 337 -6.18 -16.49 -23.96
CA PRO A 337 -5.43 -17.32 -23.01
C PRO A 337 -4.22 -18.04 -23.61
N GLN A 338 -4.31 -18.50 -24.85
CA GLN A 338 -3.22 -19.20 -25.53
C GLN A 338 -1.99 -18.30 -25.76
N LEU A 339 -2.21 -17.03 -26.10
CA LEU A 339 -1.11 -16.06 -26.23
C LEU A 339 -0.46 -15.76 -24.87
N VAL A 340 -1.26 -15.71 -23.80
CA VAL A 340 -0.74 -15.52 -22.42
C VAL A 340 0.15 -16.70 -22.02
N TRP A 341 -0.29 -17.94 -22.27
CA TRP A 341 0.51 -19.13 -21.97
C TRP A 341 1.80 -19.21 -22.80
N GLY A 342 1.72 -18.89 -24.09
CA GLY A 342 2.90 -18.77 -24.96
C GLY A 342 3.86 -17.69 -24.45
N ARG A 343 3.32 -16.56 -23.97
CA ARG A 343 4.14 -15.49 -23.37
C ARG A 343 4.84 -15.97 -22.11
N ILE A 344 4.13 -16.60 -21.17
CA ILE A 344 4.71 -17.16 -19.94
C ILE A 344 5.90 -18.07 -20.26
N SER A 345 5.72 -19.00 -21.20
CA SER A 345 6.75 -19.94 -21.63
C SER A 345 8.00 -19.23 -22.18
N THR A 346 7.79 -18.14 -22.91
CA THR A 346 8.87 -17.36 -23.53
C THR A 346 9.63 -16.54 -22.49
N VAL A 347 8.93 -15.83 -21.60
CA VAL A 347 9.56 -14.87 -20.70
C VAL A 347 10.36 -15.54 -19.58
N VAL A 348 9.92 -16.71 -19.11
CA VAL A 348 10.60 -17.42 -18.01
C VAL A 348 12.01 -17.89 -18.39
N VAL A 349 12.24 -18.20 -19.66
CA VAL A 349 13.54 -18.67 -20.17
C VAL A 349 14.38 -17.58 -20.81
N CYS A 350 13.85 -16.36 -20.99
CA CYS A 350 14.53 -15.29 -21.71
C CYS A 350 15.62 -14.61 -20.84
N PRO A 351 16.92 -14.75 -21.16
CA PRO A 351 17.99 -14.17 -20.33
C PRO A 351 17.94 -12.64 -20.30
N LYS A 352 17.59 -12.01 -21.43
CA LYS A 352 17.50 -10.55 -21.55
C LYS A 352 16.43 -9.94 -20.65
N ILE A 353 15.30 -10.64 -20.47
CA ILE A 353 14.25 -10.22 -19.54
C ILE A 353 14.74 -10.33 -18.10
N ARG A 354 15.44 -11.42 -17.75
CA ARG A 354 16.02 -11.61 -16.41
C ARG A 354 17.06 -10.54 -16.07
N GLU A 355 17.92 -10.19 -17.02
CA GLU A 355 18.91 -9.11 -16.86
C GLU A 355 18.23 -7.76 -16.56
N ARG A 356 17.25 -7.36 -17.37
CA ARG A 356 16.48 -6.12 -17.16
C ARG A 356 15.70 -6.12 -15.85
N LEU A 357 15.09 -7.25 -15.48
CA LEU A 357 14.41 -7.42 -14.20
C LEU A 357 15.38 -7.33 -13.02
N SER A 358 16.61 -7.81 -13.15
CA SER A 358 17.64 -7.68 -12.10
C SER A 358 17.98 -6.22 -11.85
N VAL A 359 18.10 -5.41 -12.90
CA VAL A 359 18.32 -3.95 -12.77
C VAL A 359 17.13 -3.29 -12.07
N MET A 360 15.90 -3.62 -12.50
CA MET A 360 14.68 -3.10 -11.87
C MET A 360 14.59 -3.51 -10.39
N GLN A 361 14.92 -4.76 -10.07
CA GLN A 361 14.92 -5.30 -8.72
C GLN A 361 15.87 -4.54 -7.81
N GLU A 362 17.10 -4.24 -8.26
CA GLU A 362 18.08 -3.48 -7.47
C GLU A 362 17.56 -2.07 -7.15
N VAL A 363 17.03 -1.37 -8.16
CA VAL A 363 16.41 -0.05 -7.97
C VAL A 363 15.26 -0.12 -6.97
N TYR A 364 14.38 -1.12 -7.11
CA TYR A 364 13.22 -1.28 -6.26
C TYR A 364 13.59 -1.66 -4.82
N ARG A 365 14.61 -2.48 -4.62
CA ARG A 365 15.13 -2.80 -3.27
C ARG A 365 15.61 -1.56 -2.55
N ASN A 366 16.33 -0.68 -3.24
CA ASN A 366 16.82 0.55 -2.66
C ASN A 366 15.65 1.52 -2.40
N LEU A 367 14.81 1.74 -3.41
CA LEU A 367 13.71 2.70 -3.36
C LEU A 367 12.63 2.31 -2.34
N HIS A 368 12.21 1.06 -2.32
CA HIS A 368 11.10 0.54 -1.50
C HIS A 368 11.54 -0.11 -0.18
N SER A 369 12.74 0.25 0.31
CA SER A 369 13.25 -0.20 1.60
C SER A 369 12.68 0.57 2.79
N GLU A 370 12.70 -0.08 3.95
CA GLU A 370 12.43 0.57 5.24
C GLU A 370 13.37 1.77 5.47
N ALA A 371 14.65 1.63 5.14
CA ALA A 371 15.65 2.70 5.24
C ALA A 371 15.29 3.91 4.37
N ASN A 372 14.95 3.69 3.09
CA ASN A 372 14.62 4.79 2.20
C ASN A 372 13.26 5.42 2.53
N PHE A 373 12.31 4.68 3.10
CA PHE A 373 11.08 5.26 3.63
C PHE A 373 11.37 6.26 4.74
N ASN A 374 12.22 5.88 5.72
CA ASN A 374 12.61 6.78 6.80
C ASN A 374 13.37 8.00 6.28
N TYR A 375 14.37 7.79 5.41
CA TYR A 375 15.11 8.89 4.77
C TYR A 375 14.18 9.86 4.03
N SER A 376 13.21 9.33 3.28
CA SER A 376 12.23 10.16 2.55
C SER A 376 11.38 10.98 3.52
N LEU A 377 10.94 10.37 4.62
CA LEU A 377 10.16 11.05 5.66
C LEU A 377 10.95 12.18 6.34
N GLU A 378 12.19 11.92 6.74
CA GLU A 378 13.10 12.92 7.33
C GLU A 378 13.29 14.10 6.39
N LYS A 379 13.64 13.84 5.13
CA LYS A 379 13.83 14.87 4.10
C LYS A 379 12.59 15.74 3.91
N ILE A 380 11.40 15.16 3.99
CA ILE A 380 10.14 15.92 3.91
C ILE A 380 10.00 16.85 5.12
N LEU A 381 10.26 16.35 6.33
CA LEU A 381 10.19 17.18 7.53
C LEU A 381 11.23 18.30 7.55
N ASP A 382 12.44 18.04 7.09
CA ASP A 382 13.50 19.06 6.97
C ASP A 382 13.10 20.15 5.99
N THR A 383 12.54 19.76 4.83
CA THR A 383 12.01 20.70 3.84
C THR A 383 10.90 21.58 4.44
N ILE A 384 10.04 20.99 5.26
CA ILE A 384 8.97 21.71 5.95
C ILE A 384 9.56 22.68 7.00
N GLN A 385 10.60 22.27 7.73
CA GLN A 385 11.25 23.08 8.76
C GLN A 385 11.99 24.29 8.19
N VAL A 386 12.74 24.13 7.11
CA VAL A 386 13.46 25.24 6.46
C VAL A 386 12.48 26.34 6.04
N ASN A 387 11.31 25.96 5.52
CA ASN A 387 10.25 26.91 5.13
C ASN A 387 9.60 27.65 6.33
N LEU A 388 9.85 27.24 7.57
CA LEU A 388 9.43 27.99 8.77
C LEU A 388 10.45 29.02 9.22
N SER A 389 11.71 28.88 8.81
CA SER A 389 12.83 29.75 9.20
C SER A 389 13.05 30.94 8.26
N LEU A 390 12.43 30.89 7.08
CA LEU A 390 12.34 31.97 6.09
C LEU A 390 11.01 32.72 6.29
#